data_AF-A0A927HZD8-F1
#
_entry.id   AF-A0A927HZD8-F1
#
_cell.length_a   1.000
_cell.length_b   1.000
_cell.length_c   1.000
_cell.angle_alpha   90.00
_cell.angle_beta   90.00
_cell.angle_gamma   90.00
#
_symmetry.space_group_name_H-M   'P 1'
#
loop_
_entity.id
_entity.type
_entity.pdbx_description
1 polymer ?
#
loop_
_entity_poly.entity_id
_entity_poly.type
_entity_poly.pdbx_seq_one_letter_code
_entity_poly.pdbx_strand_id
1 'polypeptide(L)' 'MDQYRLIDLRSQALTIVTLDQAAELAEIDAEEILWAIEAEGICETDLHVIAAVDEPAAL' A
#
# COMPACT_ATOMS: atom_id res chain seq x y z
N MET A 1 14.29 1.49 -1.33
CA MET A 1 13.23 0.52 -0.99
C MET A 1 11.97 1.34 -0.92
N ASP A 2 11.01 1.03 -1.79
CA ASP A 2 9.76 1.78 -1.90
C ASP A 2 8.91 1.59 -0.64
N GLN A 3 8.23 2.65 -0.23
CA GLN A 3 7.39 2.68 0.97
C GLN A 3 5.94 2.90 0.60
N TYR A 4 5.05 2.20 1.31
CA TYR A 4 3.62 2.25 1.08
C TYR A 4 2.90 2.64 2.36
N ARG A 5 1.85 3.43 2.21
CA ARG A 5 0.92 3.79 3.28
C ARG A 5 -0.19 2.77 3.28
N LEU A 6 -0.28 2.03 4.37
CA LEU A 6 -1.38 1.14 4.66
C LEU A 6 -2.31 1.84 5.67
N ILE A 7 -3.56 2.02 5.26
CA ILE A 7 -4.62 2.62 6.06
C ILE A 7 -5.59 1.50 6.43
N ASP A 8 -5.68 1.23 7.72
CA ASP A 8 -6.73 0.36 8.25
C ASP A 8 -8.04 1.15 8.31
N LEU A 9 -9.02 0.75 7.50
CA LEU A 9 -10.31 1.43 7.42
C LEU A 9 -11.14 1.32 8.70
N ARG A 10 -10.91 0.29 9.52
CA ARG A 10 -11.64 0.07 10.77
C ARG A 10 -11.14 0.96 11.89
N SER A 11 -9.83 1.20 11.94
CA SER A 11 -9.19 1.98 13.01
C SER A 11 -8.76 3.39 12.56
N GLN A 12 -8.78 3.66 11.25
CA GLN A 12 -8.14 4.82 10.61
C GLN A 12 -6.66 4.97 10.98
N ALA A 13 -6.02 3.88 11.41
CA ALA A 13 -4.59 3.87 11.70
C ALA A 13 -3.79 3.87 10.39
N LEU A 14 -2.75 4.70 10.35
CA LEU A 14 -1.85 4.81 9.21
C LEU A 14 -0.49 4.23 9.58
N THR A 15 -0.06 3.23 8.82
CA THR A 15 1.23 2.56 9.01
C THR A 15 2.05 2.63 7.73
N ILE A 16 3.35 2.89 7.86
CA ILE A 16 4.30 2.80 6.75
C ILE A 16 4.83 1.38 6.71
N VAL A 17 4.68 0.73 5.57
CA VAL A 17 5.06 -0.66 5.33
C VAL A 17 5.83 -0.78 4.02
N THR A 18 6.61 -1.85 3.86
CA THR A 18 7.12 -2.23 2.54
C THR A 18 6.03 -2.93 1.72
N LEU A 19 6.26 -3.07 0.41
CA LEU A 19 5.33 -3.79 -0.46
C LEU A 19 5.10 -5.23 0.01
N ASP A 20 6.17 -5.95 0.36
CA ASP A 20 6.09 -7.34 0.83
C ASP A 20 5.26 -7.46 2.12
N GLN A 21 5.42 -6.50 3.04
CA GLN A 21 4.62 -6.46 4.27
C GLN A 21 3.15 -6.16 3.98
N ALA A 22 2.87 -5.27 3.02
CA ALA A 22 1.51 -4.97 2.60
C ALA A 22 0.86 -6.19 1.94
N ALA A 23 1.61 -6.91 1.10
CA ALA A 23 1.21 -8.16 0.45
C ALA A 23 0.87 -9.26 1.48
N GLU A 24 1.74 -9.45 2.47
CA GLU A 24 1.52 -10.42 3.56
C GLU A 24 0.28 -10.08 4.38
N LEU A 25 0.05 -8.81 4.71
CA LEU A 25 -1.11 -8.37 5.48
C LEU A 25 -2.43 -8.45 4.70
N ALA A 26 -2.39 -8.19 3.39
CA ALA A 26 -3.55 -8.24 2.52
C ALA A 26 -3.85 -9.66 2.01
N GLU A 27 -2.95 -10.62 2.20
CA GLU A 27 -3.01 -11.97 1.62
C GLU A 27 -3.11 -11.93 0.07
N ILE A 28 -2.40 -10.99 -0.56
CA ILE A 28 -2.38 -10.74 -2.02
C ILE A 28 -0.94 -10.67 -2.51
N ASP A 29 -0.69 -11.05 -3.76
CA ASP A 29 0.63 -10.90 -4.38
C ASP A 29 1.07 -9.44 -4.52
N ALA A 30 2.34 -9.18 -4.23
CA ALA A 30 2.95 -7.85 -4.32
C ALA A 30 2.83 -7.23 -5.73
N GLU A 31 2.94 -8.04 -6.78
CA GLU A 31 2.78 -7.61 -8.17
C GLU A 31 1.34 -7.18 -8.48
N GLU A 32 0.34 -7.85 -7.90
CA GLU A 32 -1.07 -7.49 -8.08
C GLU A 32 -1.39 -6.16 -7.37
N ILE A 33 -0.81 -5.94 -6.18
CA ILE A 33 -0.92 -4.67 -5.45
C ILE A 33 -0.30 -3.53 -6.27
N LEU A 34 0.90 -3.73 -6.82
CA LEU A 34 1.56 -2.74 -7.68
C LEU A 34 0.70 -2.39 -8.90
N TRP A 35 0.21 -3.41 -9.60
CA TRP A 35 -0.63 -3.21 -10.77
C TRP A 35 -1.92 -2.44 -10.42
N ALA A 36 -2.55 -2.75 -9.28
CA ALA A 36 -3.74 -2.05 -8.82
C ALA A 36 -3.45 -0.58 -8.45
N ILE A 37 -2.33 -0.31 -7.79
CA ILE A 37 -1.88 1.06 -7.49
C ILE A 37 -1.59 1.84 -8.78
N GLU A 38 -0.92 1.22 -9.76
CA GLU A 38 -0.60 1.87 -11.04
C GLU A 38 -1.86 2.12 -11.90
N ALA A 39 -2.84 1.22 -11.85
CA ALA A 39 -4.06 1.32 -12.64
C ALA A 39 -5.08 2.30 -12.06
N GLU A 40 -5.30 2.28 -10.75
CA GLU A 40 -6.42 2.97 -10.08
C GLU A 40 -5.95 3.98 -9.02
N GLY A 41 -4.65 4.05 -8.73
CA GLY A 41 -4.07 4.93 -7.72
C GLY A 41 -4.28 4.48 -6.27
N ILE A 42 -5.14 3.49 -6.02
CA ILE A 42 -5.47 2.93 -4.70
C ILE A 42 -5.91 1.46 -4.84
N CYS A 43 -5.34 0.57 -4.03
CA CYS A 43 -5.85 -0.79 -3.86
C CYS A 43 -6.76 -0.82 -2.62
N GLU A 44 -8.05 -1.09 -2.81
CA GLU A 44 -9.01 -1.33 -1.74
C GLU A 44 -9.11 -2.84 -1.51
N THR A 45 -8.29 -3.35 -0.58
CA THR A 45 -8.42 -4.74 -0.11
C THR A 45 -9.50 -4.80 0.96
N ASP A 46 -10.13 -5.96 1.20
CA ASP A 46 -11.28 -6.15 2.09
C ASP A 46 -11.09 -5.61 3.55
N LEU A 47 -9.89 -5.16 3.93
CA LEU A 47 -9.65 -4.43 5.18
C LEU A 47 -8.76 -3.17 5.11
N HIS A 48 -7.99 -2.95 4.04
CA HIS A 48 -6.93 -1.92 4.05
C HIS A 48 -6.76 -1.20 2.72
N VAL A 49 -6.62 0.12 2.79
CA VAL A 49 -6.26 0.98 1.66
C VAL A 49 -4.75 1.08 1.59
N ILE A 50 -4.14 0.68 0.47
CA ILE A 50 -2.69 0.78 0.23
C ILE A 50 -2.43 1.82 -0.85
N ALA A 51 -1.54 2.77 -0.56
CA ALA A 51 -1.09 3.80 -1.50
C ALA A 51 0.44 3.93 -1.50
N ALA A 52 1.05 4.08 -2.68
CA ALA A 52 2.47 4.38 -2.80
C ALA A 52 2.78 5.77 -2.21
N VAL A 53 3.90 5.89 -1.52
CA VAL A 53 4.42 7.18 -1.06
C VAL A 53 5.53 7.61 -1.99
N ASP A 54 5.27 8.64 -2.80
CA ASP A 54 6.36 9.42 -3.37
C ASP A 54 6.97 10.24 -2.22
N GLU A 55 8.10 9.79 -1.68
CA GLU A 55 8.99 10.74 -1.01
C GLU A 55 9.35 11.82 -2.03
N PRO A 56 9.27 13.13 -1.70
CA PRO A 56 9.83 14.13 -2.59
C PRO A 56 11.29 13.76 -2.76
N ALA A 57 11.69 13.38 -3.97
CA ALA A 57 13.07 13.08 -4.31
C ALA A 57 13.94 14.16 -3.67
N ALA A 58 14.73 13.77 -2.67
CA ALA A 58 15.59 14.70 -1.97
C ALA A 58 16.49 15.36 -3.03
N LEU A 59 16.19 16.63 -3.32
CA LEU A 59 16.98 17.52 -4.17
C LEU A 59 18.30 17.88 -3.47
#